data_AF-A0A3L9ZBL2-F1
#
_entry.id   AF-A0A3L9ZBL2-F1
#
_cell.length_a   1.000
_cell.length_b   1.000
_cell.length_c   1.000
_cell.angle_alpha   90.00
_cell.angle_beta   90.00
_cell.angle_gamma   90.00
#
_symmetry.space_group_name_H-M   'P 1'
#
loop_
_entity.id
_entity.type
_entity.pdbx_description
1 polymer ?
#
loop_
_entity_poly.entity_id
_entity_poly.type
_entity_poly.pdbx_seq_one_letter_code
_entity_poly.pdbx_strand_id
1 'polypeptide(L)'
;MSKKNQNRSISESFKLVLKKYNTLKQGKDGKELETINELEKLTKELLKFFKGFRKILLMMSSLLVILIALFCFSVYKNIELTNINSELEIQKVDSIMKTIMDIKETEVDSFTTRTSYKYQKKGDKIVTYKNLLDDNDSLQERIDSLRILRITQKSQISTLRQKLEMAKDNYGINFREYYKVRNGDTTNYIQIQGKKIDSAMMLLVHYRKNLTYNKEKDLWYITENQKEKQE
;
A
#
# COMPACT_ATOMS: atom_id res chain seq x y z
N MET A 1 -24.58 -4.00 83.53
CA MET A 1 -24.25 -2.56 83.47
C MET A 1 -23.96 -2.17 82.02
N SER A 2 -24.90 -1.48 81.38
CA SER A 2 -24.83 -1.12 79.95
C SER A 2 -24.11 0.22 79.78
N LYS A 3 -22.96 0.22 79.10
CA LYS A 3 -22.30 1.44 78.64
C LYS A 3 -23.14 2.06 77.53
N LYS A 4 -23.93 3.08 77.86
CA LYS A 4 -24.68 3.91 76.92
C LYS A 4 -23.67 4.61 75.99
N ASN A 5 -23.47 4.08 74.79
CA ASN A 5 -22.75 4.74 73.71
C ASN A 5 -23.58 5.96 73.25
N GLN A 6 -23.16 7.16 73.65
CA GLN A 6 -23.72 8.40 73.14
C GLN A 6 -23.01 8.75 71.83
N ASN A 7 -23.58 8.28 70.70
CA ASN A 7 -23.28 8.82 69.37
C ASN A 7 -23.86 10.24 69.30
N ARG A 8 -23.15 11.22 69.87
CA ARG A 8 -23.48 12.64 69.67
C ARG A 8 -22.93 13.08 68.32
N SER A 9 -23.74 13.80 67.56
CA SER A 9 -23.31 14.37 66.29
C SER A 9 -22.15 15.35 66.53
N ILE A 10 -21.20 15.43 65.60
CA ILE A 10 -20.07 16.40 65.67
C ILE A 10 -20.60 17.84 65.76
N SER A 11 -21.73 18.11 65.10
CA SER A 11 -22.45 19.39 65.19
C SER A 11 -22.93 19.68 66.62
N GLU A 12 -23.42 18.66 67.33
CA GLU A 12 -23.82 18.78 68.74
C GLU A 12 -22.61 18.98 69.65
N SER A 13 -21.50 18.30 69.36
CA SER A 13 -20.25 18.44 70.12
C SER A 13 -19.64 19.84 69.96
N PHE A 14 -19.64 20.40 68.75
CA PHE A 14 -19.25 21.79 68.51
C PHE A 14 -20.20 22.80 69.17
N LYS A 15 -21.52 22.60 69.05
CA LYS A 15 -22.52 23.45 69.72
C LYS A 15 -22.38 23.41 71.24
N LEU A 16 -22.05 22.25 71.83
CA LEU A 16 -21.81 22.10 73.27
C LEU A 16 -20.53 22.79 73.72
N VAL A 17 -19.43 22.69 72.96
CA VAL A 17 -18.18 23.43 73.24
C VAL A 17 -18.44 24.93 73.18
N LEU A 18 -19.18 25.41 72.18
CA LEU A 18 -19.49 26.83 71.99
C LEU A 18 -20.43 27.38 73.08
N LYS A 19 -21.44 26.58 73.49
CA LYS A 19 -22.33 26.91 74.62
C LYS A 19 -21.60 26.94 75.95
N LYS A 20 -20.66 26.01 76.19
CA LYS A 20 -19.85 25.93 77.42
C LYS A 20 -18.78 27.02 77.51
N TYR A 21 -18.15 27.38 76.39
CA TYR A 21 -17.23 28.51 76.32
C TYR A 21 -17.93 29.84 76.64
N ASN A 22 -19.15 30.04 76.12
CA ASN A 22 -19.94 31.23 76.42
C ASN A 22 -20.40 31.30 77.90
N THR A 23 -20.60 30.16 78.57
CA THR A 23 -20.95 30.13 80.01
C THR A 23 -19.73 30.37 80.91
N LEU A 24 -18.53 29.92 80.53
CA LEU A 24 -17.29 30.29 81.23
C LEU A 24 -16.94 31.78 81.10
N LYS A 25 -17.30 32.41 79.97
CA LYS A 25 -17.10 33.86 79.76
C LYS A 25 -18.06 34.72 80.59
N GLN A 26 -19.20 34.17 81.00
CA GLN A 26 -20.20 34.81 81.87
C GLN A 26 -20.04 34.30 83.30
N GLY A 27 -19.01 34.76 84.01
CA GLY A 27 -18.68 34.25 85.34
C GLY A 27 -19.83 34.37 86.34
N LYS A 28 -20.21 33.23 86.94
CA LYS A 28 -20.78 33.03 88.29
C LYS A 28 -21.06 31.55 88.51
N ASP A 29 -20.10 30.85 89.13
CA ASP A 29 -20.28 29.81 90.15
C ASP A 29 -19.03 28.92 90.22
N GLY A 30 -18.63 28.55 91.44
CA GLY A 30 -17.43 27.78 91.79
C GLY A 30 -17.36 26.33 91.28
N LYS A 31 -17.85 26.05 90.06
CA LYS A 31 -17.73 24.79 89.30
C LYS A 31 -16.82 24.94 88.06
N GLU A 32 -15.89 25.89 88.10
CA GLU A 32 -14.94 26.16 87.01
C GLU A 32 -14.03 24.96 86.70
N LEU A 33 -13.58 24.21 87.71
CA LEU A 33 -12.66 23.08 87.50
C LEU A 33 -13.32 21.91 86.73
N GLU A 34 -14.60 21.64 87.02
CA GLU A 34 -15.34 20.53 86.43
C GLU A 34 -15.75 20.85 84.97
N THR A 35 -16.13 22.10 84.70
CA THR A 35 -16.45 22.58 83.35
C THR A 35 -15.24 22.67 82.44
N ILE A 36 -14.06 23.05 82.97
CA ILE A 36 -12.79 23.05 82.23
C ILE A 36 -12.36 21.62 81.89
N ASN A 37 -12.44 20.67 82.84
CA ASN A 37 -12.08 19.27 82.57
C ASN A 37 -13.00 18.62 81.52
N GLU A 38 -14.29 18.93 81.52
CA GLU A 38 -15.22 18.43 80.49
C GLU A 38 -14.96 19.07 79.11
N LEU A 39 -14.58 20.35 79.06
CA LEU A 39 -14.15 21.01 77.83
C LEU A 39 -12.84 20.45 77.29
N GLU A 40 -11.88 20.14 78.17
CA GLU A 40 -10.63 19.48 77.78
C GLU A 40 -10.88 18.09 77.21
N LYS A 41 -11.85 17.34 77.77
CA LYS A 41 -12.26 16.04 77.25
C LYS A 41 -12.92 16.15 75.87
N LEU A 42 -13.84 17.10 75.68
CA LEU A 42 -14.50 17.33 74.39
C LEU A 42 -13.53 17.83 73.30
N THR A 43 -12.59 18.70 73.65
CA THR A 43 -11.54 19.15 72.72
C THR A 43 -10.58 18.04 72.35
N LYS A 44 -10.21 17.15 73.29
CA LYS A 44 -9.43 15.93 73.00
C LYS A 44 -10.19 14.96 72.09
N GLU A 45 -11.50 14.80 72.26
CA GLU A 45 -12.34 13.98 71.38
C GLU A 45 -12.42 14.56 69.96
N LEU A 46 -12.60 15.88 69.82
CA LEU A 46 -12.56 16.57 68.53
C LEU A 46 -11.19 16.44 67.85
N LEU A 47 -10.09 16.61 68.59
CA LEU A 47 -8.73 16.42 68.07
C LEU A 47 -8.49 14.99 67.57
N LYS A 48 -8.99 13.97 68.29
CA LYS A 48 -8.93 12.58 67.84
C LYS A 48 -9.76 12.35 66.57
N PHE A 49 -10.95 12.95 66.50
CA PHE A 49 -11.80 12.89 65.32
C PHE A 49 -11.11 13.51 64.09
N PHE A 50 -10.57 14.73 64.20
CA PHE A 50 -9.86 15.38 63.08
C PHE A 50 -8.60 14.61 62.65
N LYS A 51 -7.88 13.97 63.59
CA LYS A 51 -6.77 13.08 63.25
C LYS A 51 -7.24 11.84 62.47
N GLY A 52 -8.39 11.26 62.85
CA GLY A 52 -9.01 10.16 62.11
C GLY A 52 -9.50 10.59 60.72
N PHE A 53 -10.19 11.72 60.64
CA PHE A 53 -10.68 12.30 59.40
C PHE A 53 -9.55 12.62 58.42
N ARG A 54 -8.43 13.17 58.90
CA ARG A 54 -7.23 13.43 58.09
C ARG A 54 -6.67 12.14 57.47
N LYS A 55 -6.65 11.02 58.21
CA LYS A 55 -6.21 9.73 57.68
C LYS A 55 -7.14 9.20 56.59
N ILE A 56 -8.45 9.32 56.80
CA ILE A 56 -9.46 8.92 55.80
C ILE A 56 -9.31 9.78 54.53
N LEU A 57 -9.11 11.08 54.70
CA LEU A 57 -8.95 12.00 53.57
C LEU A 57 -7.67 11.72 52.76
N LEU A 58 -6.57 11.34 53.43
CA LEU A 58 -5.33 10.89 52.76
C LEU A 58 -5.52 9.56 52.02
N MET A 59 -6.27 8.60 52.59
CA MET A 59 -6.62 7.37 51.88
C MET A 59 -7.44 7.65 50.62
N MET A 60 -8.48 8.48 50.74
CA MET A 60 -9.33 8.86 49.60
C MET A 60 -8.56 9.62 48.52
N SER A 61 -7.63 10.51 48.89
CA SER A 61 -6.80 11.21 47.91
C SER A 61 -5.83 10.26 47.20
N SER A 62 -5.26 9.28 47.91
CA SER A 62 -4.40 8.27 47.28
C SER A 62 -5.17 7.41 46.27
N LEU A 63 -6.41 7.03 46.58
CA LEU A 63 -7.27 6.27 45.69
C LEU A 63 -7.64 7.07 44.42
N LEU A 64 -7.91 8.37 44.58
CA LEU A 64 -8.21 9.26 43.46
C LEU A 64 -7.04 9.33 42.47
N VAL A 65 -5.80 9.43 42.97
CA VAL A 65 -4.60 9.47 42.11
C VAL A 65 -4.45 8.16 41.32
N ILE A 66 -4.71 7.02 41.95
CA ILE A 66 -4.67 5.71 41.28
C ILE A 66 -5.73 5.63 40.17
N LEU A 67 -6.95 6.11 40.43
CA LEU A 67 -8.03 6.14 39.44
C LEU A 67 -7.67 7.03 38.23
N ILE A 68 -7.08 8.20 38.46
CA ILE A 68 -6.63 9.09 37.38
C ILE A 68 -5.54 8.42 36.54
N ALA A 69 -4.58 7.74 37.18
CA ALA A 69 -3.51 7.02 36.46
C ALA A 69 -4.07 5.89 35.58
N LEU A 70 -5.02 5.10 36.09
CA LEU A 70 -5.70 4.06 35.32
C LEU A 70 -6.51 4.63 34.15
N PHE A 71 -7.17 5.77 34.36
CA PHE A 71 -7.91 6.46 33.30
C PHE A 71 -6.97 6.94 32.19
N CYS A 72 -5.86 7.59 32.53
CA CYS A 72 -4.84 8.00 31.56
C CYS A 72 -4.27 6.80 30.79
N PHE A 73 -3.99 5.69 31.47
CA PHE A 73 -3.51 4.46 30.84
C PHE A 73 -4.54 3.88 29.85
N SER A 74 -5.81 3.86 30.22
CA SER A 74 -6.91 3.42 29.36
C SER A 74 -7.03 4.28 28.10
N VAL A 75 -7.00 5.62 28.25
CA VAL A 75 -7.04 6.56 27.12
C VAL A 75 -5.85 6.34 26.20
N TYR A 76 -4.64 6.21 26.74
CA TYR A 76 -3.43 5.95 25.96
C TYR A 76 -3.55 4.66 25.14
N LYS A 77 -3.97 3.56 25.77
CA LYS A 77 -4.17 2.27 25.08
C LYS A 77 -5.27 2.32 24.04
N ASN A 78 -6.32 3.10 24.28
CA ASN A 78 -7.39 3.28 23.30
C ASN A 78 -6.88 4.05 22.07
N ILE A 79 -6.07 5.11 22.26
CA ILE A 79 -5.44 5.84 21.16
C ILE A 79 -4.51 4.92 20.35
N GLU A 80 -3.66 4.13 21.03
CA GLU A 80 -2.77 3.15 20.39
C GLU A 80 -3.57 2.14 19.55
N LEU A 81 -4.66 1.60 20.09
CA LEU A 81 -5.57 0.70 19.37
C LEU A 81 -6.22 1.37 18.16
N THR A 82 -6.70 2.61 18.30
CA THR A 82 -7.30 3.34 17.17
C THR A 82 -6.30 3.62 16.06
N ASN A 83 -5.05 3.92 16.40
CA ASN A 83 -3.99 4.14 15.41
C ASN A 83 -3.68 2.84 14.64
N ILE A 84 -3.49 1.71 15.35
CA ILE A 84 -3.28 0.41 14.71
C ILE A 84 -4.48 0.04 13.82
N ASN A 85 -5.70 0.31 14.27
CA ASN A 85 -6.90 0.01 13.50
C ASN A 85 -7.01 0.91 12.25
N SER A 86 -6.60 2.18 12.34
CA SER A 86 -6.54 3.09 11.20
C SER A 86 -5.46 2.69 10.19
N GLU A 87 -4.32 2.17 10.66
CA GLU A 87 -3.25 1.66 9.81
C GLU A 87 -3.70 0.37 9.08
N LEU A 88 -4.43 -0.50 9.78
CA LEU A 88 -5.09 -1.66 9.17
C LEU A 88 -6.18 -1.28 8.16
N GLU A 89 -6.98 -0.25 8.44
CA GLU A 89 -7.97 0.29 7.49
C GLU A 89 -7.29 0.81 6.22
N ILE A 90 -6.18 1.56 6.35
CA ILE A 90 -5.40 2.04 5.20
C ILE A 90 -4.83 0.86 4.40
N GLN A 91 -4.36 -0.20 5.05
CA GLN A 91 -3.89 -1.42 4.38
C GLN A 91 -4.99 -2.20 3.66
N LYS A 92 -6.25 -2.16 4.15
CA LYS A 92 -7.41 -2.79 3.47
C LYS A 92 -7.80 -2.10 2.17
N VAL A 93 -7.44 -0.82 1.99
CA VAL A 93 -7.75 -0.05 0.78
C VAL A 93 -6.79 -0.38 -0.38
N ASP A 94 -5.65 -1.04 -0.10
CA ASP A 94 -4.74 -1.47 -1.15
C ASP A 94 -5.38 -2.60 -1.97
N SER A 95 -5.56 -2.37 -3.27
CA SER A 95 -6.28 -3.27 -4.19
C SER A 95 -5.70 -4.69 -4.21
N ILE A 96 -4.41 -4.80 -3.93
CA ILE A 96 -3.67 -6.06 -3.86
C ILE A 96 -4.06 -6.83 -2.58
N MET A 97 -4.21 -6.17 -1.44
CA MET A 97 -4.63 -6.79 -0.18
C MET A 97 -6.05 -7.36 -0.27
N LYS A 98 -6.95 -6.61 -0.90
CA LYS A 98 -8.33 -7.06 -1.19
C LYS A 98 -8.37 -8.29 -2.11
N THR A 99 -7.38 -8.43 -2.99
CA THR A 99 -7.24 -9.61 -3.87
C THR A 99 -6.63 -10.81 -3.15
N ILE A 100 -5.71 -10.58 -2.20
CA ILE A 100 -5.05 -11.63 -1.41
C ILE A 100 -5.96 -12.18 -0.30
N MET A 101 -6.74 -11.30 0.33
CA MET A 101 -7.60 -11.59 1.47
C MET A 101 -9.05 -11.23 1.13
N ASP A 102 -9.68 -12.06 0.30
CA ASP A 102 -11.11 -11.95 0.02
C ASP A 102 -11.88 -12.30 1.31
N ILE A 103 -12.38 -11.26 2.01
CA ILE A 103 -13.17 -11.40 3.23
C ILE A 103 -14.50 -12.01 2.82
N LYS A 104 -14.71 -13.31 3.07
CA LYS A 104 -15.95 -13.97 2.67
C LYS A 104 -17.01 -14.08 3.76
N GLU A 105 -16.63 -14.20 5.03
CA GLU A 105 -17.63 -14.41 6.08
C GLU A 105 -17.27 -13.63 7.35
N THR A 106 -18.08 -12.61 7.62
CA THR A 106 -18.30 -12.07 8.97
C THR A 106 -19.55 -12.75 9.52
N GLU A 107 -19.36 -13.79 10.31
CA GLU A 107 -20.42 -14.25 11.20
C GLU A 107 -20.47 -13.27 12.38
N VAL A 108 -21.59 -12.56 12.48
CA VAL A 108 -21.93 -11.75 13.65
C VAL A 108 -22.80 -12.63 14.52
N ASP A 109 -22.18 -13.31 15.48
CA ASP A 109 -22.93 -13.86 16.60
C ASP A 109 -22.91 -12.84 17.75
N SER A 110 -23.99 -12.81 18.52
CA SER A 110 -24.46 -11.73 19.42
C SER A 110 -23.44 -11.05 20.36
N PHE A 111 -22.21 -11.57 20.52
CA PHE A 111 -21.13 -10.99 21.31
C PHE A 111 -19.72 -10.99 20.68
N THR A 112 -19.50 -11.63 19.52
CA THR A 112 -18.17 -11.73 18.90
C THR A 112 -18.24 -11.73 17.38
N THR A 113 -17.53 -10.81 16.73
CA THR A 113 -17.34 -10.80 15.28
C THR A 113 -16.17 -11.70 14.92
N ARG A 114 -16.43 -12.83 14.26
CA ARG A 114 -15.34 -13.67 13.71
C ARG A 114 -15.16 -13.33 12.24
N THR A 115 -14.03 -12.70 11.91
CA THR A 115 -13.65 -12.44 10.52
C THR A 115 -12.72 -13.56 10.05
N SER A 116 -13.13 -14.28 9.01
CA SER A 116 -12.29 -15.30 8.36
C SER A 116 -11.75 -14.77 7.03
N TYR A 117 -10.45 -14.99 6.79
CA TYR A 117 -9.77 -14.58 5.56
C TYR A 117 -9.36 -15.82 4.77
N LYS A 118 -9.73 -15.88 3.48
CA LYS A 118 -9.17 -16.87 2.55
C LYS A 118 -7.90 -16.29 1.93
N TYR A 119 -6.85 -17.10 1.86
CA TYR A 119 -5.58 -16.73 1.23
C TYR A 119 -5.36 -17.57 -0.04
N GLN A 120 -4.69 -16.99 -1.04
CA GLN A 120 -4.38 -17.67 -2.29
C GLN A 120 -3.18 -18.61 -2.11
N LYS A 121 -3.23 -19.78 -2.75
CA LYS A 121 -2.11 -20.75 -2.81
C LYS A 121 -1.72 -20.98 -4.27
N LYS A 122 -0.42 -21.10 -4.55
CA LYS A 122 0.15 -21.50 -5.85
C LYS A 122 0.88 -22.82 -5.62
N GLY A 123 0.22 -23.94 -5.91
CA GLY A 123 0.65 -25.27 -5.43
C GLY A 123 0.53 -25.38 -3.90
N ASP A 124 1.58 -25.86 -3.24
CA ASP A 124 1.63 -26.02 -1.77
C ASP A 124 2.07 -24.77 -1.00
N LYS A 125 2.43 -23.69 -1.68
CA LYS A 125 2.92 -22.45 -1.03
C LYS A 125 1.85 -21.37 -1.01
N ILE A 126 1.77 -20.67 0.13
CA ILE A 126 0.95 -19.48 0.30
C ILE A 126 1.52 -18.36 -0.58
N VAL A 127 0.65 -17.73 -1.37
CA VAL A 127 1.03 -16.57 -2.18
C VAL A 127 1.20 -15.38 -1.25
N THR A 128 2.40 -14.81 -1.22
CA THR A 128 2.70 -13.61 -0.45
C THR A 128 2.59 -12.38 -1.34
N TYR A 129 2.43 -11.21 -0.72
CA TYR A 129 2.42 -9.93 -1.41
C TYR A 129 3.66 -9.72 -2.28
N LYS A 130 4.85 -10.06 -1.76
CA LYS A 130 6.11 -9.98 -2.49
C LYS A 130 6.09 -10.81 -3.78
N ASN A 131 5.57 -12.04 -3.72
CA ASN A 131 5.48 -12.90 -4.90
C ASN A 131 4.61 -12.28 -6.00
N LEU A 132 3.55 -11.55 -5.63
CA LEU A 132 2.66 -10.90 -6.59
C LEU A 132 3.27 -9.63 -7.18
N LEU A 133 4.03 -8.87 -6.39
CA LEU A 133 4.83 -7.75 -6.92
C LEU A 133 5.86 -8.24 -7.92
N ASP A 134 6.62 -9.27 -7.56
CA ASP A 134 7.62 -9.87 -8.45
C ASP A 134 6.96 -10.41 -9.74
N ASP A 135 5.81 -11.09 -9.63
CA ASP A 135 5.04 -11.57 -10.79
C ASP A 135 4.53 -10.39 -11.65
N ASN A 136 4.09 -9.28 -11.04
CA ASN A 136 3.61 -8.09 -11.75
C ASN A 136 4.73 -7.36 -12.52
N ASP A 137 5.88 -7.15 -11.89
CA ASP A 137 7.04 -6.52 -12.52
C ASP A 137 7.52 -7.37 -13.70
N SER A 138 7.56 -8.71 -13.52
CA SER A 138 7.90 -9.65 -14.59
C SER A 138 6.90 -9.59 -15.76
N LEU A 139 5.60 -9.47 -15.46
CA LEU A 139 4.57 -9.32 -16.49
C LEU A 139 4.72 -8.00 -17.25
N GLN A 140 5.03 -6.91 -16.56
CA GLN A 140 5.24 -5.60 -17.18
C GLN A 140 6.44 -5.61 -18.14
N GLU A 141 7.58 -6.18 -17.73
CA GLU A 141 8.75 -6.38 -18.61
C GLU A 141 8.42 -7.20 -19.85
N ARG A 142 7.59 -8.23 -19.68
CA ARG A 142 7.15 -9.07 -20.80
C ARG A 142 6.23 -8.32 -21.76
N ILE A 143 5.37 -7.45 -21.27
CA ILE A 143 4.52 -6.59 -22.11
C ILE A 143 5.39 -5.61 -22.91
N ASP A 144 6.38 -4.98 -22.26
CA ASP A 144 7.23 -3.99 -22.91
C ASP A 144 8.13 -4.61 -23.98
N SER A 145 8.73 -5.77 -23.70
CA SER A 145 9.51 -6.52 -24.70
C SER A 145 8.67 -6.93 -25.92
N LEU A 146 7.43 -7.40 -25.71
CA LEU A 146 6.50 -7.72 -26.81
C LEU A 146 6.14 -6.48 -27.64
N ARG A 147 5.98 -5.31 -27.00
CA ARG A 147 5.70 -4.05 -27.69
C ARG A 147 6.87 -3.62 -28.58
N ILE A 148 8.10 -3.74 -28.08
CA ILE A 148 9.33 -3.43 -28.84
C ILE A 148 9.45 -4.36 -30.06
N LEU A 149 9.25 -5.67 -29.88
CA LEU A 149 9.28 -6.64 -30.98
C LEU A 149 8.26 -6.29 -32.08
N ARG A 150 7.04 -5.91 -31.70
CA ARG A 150 6.00 -5.50 -32.65
C ARG A 150 6.39 -4.25 -33.45
N ILE A 151 7.01 -3.26 -32.80
CA ILE A 151 7.49 -2.04 -33.47
C ILE A 151 8.58 -2.38 -34.48
N THR A 152 9.57 -3.19 -34.09
CA THR A 152 10.65 -3.63 -34.97
C THR A 152 10.13 -4.39 -36.18
N GLN A 153 9.21 -5.34 -35.97
CA GLN A 153 8.58 -6.09 -37.07
C GLN A 153 7.81 -5.16 -38.01
N LYS A 154 7.05 -4.19 -37.48
CA LYS A 154 6.33 -3.21 -38.29
C LYS A 154 7.28 -2.37 -39.15
N SER A 155 8.42 -1.95 -38.59
CA SER A 155 9.45 -1.20 -39.32
C SER A 155 10.09 -2.02 -40.43
N GLN A 156 10.43 -3.29 -40.16
CA GLN A 156 10.96 -4.21 -41.17
C GLN A 156 9.97 -4.44 -42.33
N ILE A 157 8.70 -4.67 -42.01
CA ILE A 157 7.63 -4.81 -43.02
C ILE A 157 7.50 -3.54 -43.86
N SER A 158 7.54 -2.36 -43.22
CA SER A 158 7.47 -1.08 -43.93
C SER A 158 8.66 -0.91 -44.89
N THR A 159 9.86 -1.24 -44.44
CA THR A 159 11.08 -1.16 -45.25
C THR A 159 11.02 -2.11 -46.45
N LEU A 160 10.56 -3.35 -46.24
CA LEU A 160 10.39 -4.33 -47.31
C LEU A 160 9.33 -3.89 -48.32
N ARG A 161 8.21 -3.32 -47.85
CA ARG A 161 7.17 -2.74 -48.73
C ARG A 161 7.73 -1.61 -49.58
N GLN A 162 8.50 -0.71 -48.98
CA GLN A 162 9.11 0.39 -49.71
C GLN A 162 10.10 -0.12 -50.77
N LYS A 163 10.97 -1.08 -50.43
CA LYS A 163 11.87 -1.74 -51.39
C LYS A 163 11.11 -2.41 -52.53
N LEU A 164 10.01 -3.09 -52.21
CA LEU A 164 9.14 -3.74 -53.19
C LEU A 164 8.53 -2.71 -54.13
N GLU A 165 8.00 -1.60 -53.61
CA GLU A 165 7.39 -0.55 -54.42
C GLU A 165 8.40 0.12 -55.33
N MET A 166 9.59 0.45 -54.82
CA MET A 166 10.70 0.93 -55.65
C MET A 166 11.08 -0.06 -56.76
N ALA A 167 11.03 -1.37 -56.49
CA ALA A 167 11.30 -2.38 -57.51
C ALA A 167 10.19 -2.42 -58.58
N LYS A 168 8.92 -2.29 -58.20
CA LYS A 168 7.80 -2.20 -59.14
C LYS A 168 7.91 -0.95 -60.02
N ASP A 169 8.15 0.21 -59.40
CA ASP A 169 8.19 1.50 -60.09
C ASP A 169 9.36 1.59 -61.07
N ASN A 170 10.56 1.19 -60.65
CA ASN A 170 11.78 1.34 -61.46
C ASN A 170 11.94 0.24 -62.53
N TYR A 171 11.53 -1.00 -62.23
CA TYR A 171 11.76 -2.15 -63.12
C TYR A 171 10.49 -2.69 -63.78
N GLY A 172 9.32 -2.11 -63.47
CA GLY A 172 8.03 -2.58 -64.00
C GLY A 172 7.71 -4.01 -63.61
N ILE A 173 8.15 -4.43 -62.41
CA ILE A 173 7.91 -5.77 -61.87
C ILE A 173 6.49 -5.82 -61.32
N ASN A 174 5.73 -6.84 -61.71
CA ASN A 174 4.38 -7.14 -61.26
C ASN A 174 4.33 -8.56 -60.70
N PHE A 175 3.60 -8.73 -59.60
CA PHE A 175 3.36 -10.03 -58.99
C PHE A 175 1.92 -10.45 -59.24
N ARG A 176 1.71 -11.67 -59.73
CA ARG A 176 0.38 -12.25 -59.88
C ARG A 176 0.33 -13.57 -59.11
N GLU A 177 -0.52 -13.61 -58.10
CA GLU A 177 -0.82 -14.83 -57.37
C GLU A 177 -1.88 -15.63 -58.12
N TYR A 178 -1.67 -16.93 -58.22
CA TYR A 178 -2.69 -17.85 -58.71
C TYR A 178 -2.56 -19.20 -58.02
N TYR A 179 -3.66 -19.92 -57.89
CA TYR A 179 -3.66 -21.28 -57.35
C TYR A 179 -3.85 -22.29 -58.48
N LYS A 180 -3.24 -23.47 -58.34
CA LYS A 180 -3.61 -24.64 -59.14
C LYS A 180 -3.98 -25.77 -58.20
N VAL A 181 -5.12 -26.38 -58.47
CA VAL A 181 -5.56 -27.60 -57.79
C VAL A 181 -5.13 -28.79 -58.62
N ARG A 182 -4.37 -29.72 -58.02
CA ARG A 182 -4.03 -31.01 -58.63
C ARG A 182 -4.31 -32.10 -57.60
N ASN A 183 -5.09 -33.10 -57.98
CA ASN A 183 -5.43 -34.25 -57.13
C ASN A 183 -5.98 -33.88 -55.74
N GLY A 184 -6.76 -32.79 -55.64
CA GLY A 184 -7.33 -32.32 -54.37
C GLY A 184 -6.42 -31.38 -53.57
N ASP A 185 -5.11 -31.32 -53.89
CA ASP A 185 -4.18 -30.39 -53.25
C ASP A 185 -4.15 -29.05 -53.98
N THR A 186 -4.32 -27.97 -53.22
CA THR A 186 -4.22 -26.60 -53.73
C THR A 186 -2.81 -26.08 -53.51
N THR A 187 -2.07 -25.86 -54.60
CA THR A 187 -0.76 -25.21 -54.54
C THR A 187 -0.87 -23.76 -54.96
N ASN A 188 -0.38 -22.86 -54.11
CA ASN A 188 -0.30 -21.43 -54.41
C ASN A 188 1.00 -21.13 -55.16
N TYR A 189 0.90 -20.36 -56.25
CA TYR A 189 2.03 -19.92 -57.05
C TYR A 189 2.08 -18.39 -57.06
N ILE A 190 3.29 -17.85 -57.02
CA ILE A 190 3.55 -16.43 -57.24
C ILE A 190 4.27 -16.30 -58.57
N GLN A 191 3.62 -15.71 -59.57
CA GLN A 191 4.25 -15.36 -60.84
C GLN A 191 4.85 -13.97 -60.75
N ILE A 192 6.15 -13.87 -61.02
CA ILE A 192 6.84 -12.58 -61.17
C ILE A 192 6.87 -12.25 -62.67
N GLN A 193 6.27 -11.13 -63.05
CA GLN A 193 6.27 -10.60 -64.41
C GLN A 193 7.08 -9.31 -64.41
N GLY A 194 7.97 -9.12 -65.38
CA GLY A 194 8.76 -7.89 -65.50
C GLY A 194 9.02 -7.56 -66.96
N LYS A 195 9.42 -6.32 -67.25
CA LYS A 195 9.88 -5.97 -68.59
C LYS A 195 11.14 -6.78 -68.89
N LYS A 196 11.21 -7.41 -70.06
CA LYS A 196 12.38 -8.21 -70.52
C LYS A 196 13.68 -7.40 -70.55
N ILE A 197 13.58 -6.07 -70.51
CA ILE A 197 14.70 -5.14 -70.61
C ILE A 197 15.01 -4.63 -69.20
N ASP A 198 15.94 -5.31 -68.55
CA ASP A 198 16.63 -4.79 -67.36
C ASP A 198 17.42 -3.52 -67.79
N SER A 199 17.50 -2.49 -66.95
CA SER A 199 18.39 -1.35 -67.17
C SER A 199 19.85 -1.79 -67.23
N ALA A 200 20.21 -2.90 -66.56
CA ALA A 200 21.47 -3.61 -66.77
C ALA A 200 21.57 -4.18 -68.19
N MET A 201 20.47 -4.66 -68.78
CA MET A 201 20.42 -5.09 -70.20
C MET A 201 20.58 -3.91 -71.16
N MET A 202 20.04 -2.73 -70.86
CA MET A 202 20.28 -1.51 -71.66
C MET A 202 21.75 -1.08 -71.63
N LEU A 203 22.37 -1.07 -70.44
CA LEU A 203 23.80 -0.78 -70.29
C LEU A 203 24.66 -1.87 -70.95
N LEU A 204 24.29 -3.15 -70.80
CA LEU A 204 24.93 -4.28 -71.46
C LEU A 204 24.84 -4.18 -72.98
N VAL A 205 23.80 -3.60 -73.59
CA VAL A 205 23.74 -3.42 -75.05
C VAL A 205 24.78 -2.40 -75.51
N HIS A 206 24.96 -1.29 -74.79
CA HIS A 206 25.92 -0.24 -75.17
C HIS A 206 27.37 -0.62 -74.84
N TYR A 207 27.59 -1.22 -73.68
CA TYR A 207 28.91 -1.62 -73.20
C TYR A 207 29.25 -3.10 -73.48
N ARG A 208 28.42 -3.84 -74.23
CA ARG A 208 28.61 -5.29 -74.50
C ARG A 208 30.00 -5.62 -75.00
N LYS A 209 30.51 -4.75 -75.88
CA LYS A 209 31.80 -4.91 -76.55
C LYS A 209 32.98 -4.62 -75.62
N ASN A 210 32.72 -3.95 -74.49
CA ASN A 210 33.71 -3.49 -73.53
C ASN A 210 33.61 -4.25 -72.20
N LEU A 211 32.68 -5.19 -72.05
CA LEU A 211 32.59 -6.05 -70.87
C LEU A 211 33.71 -7.10 -70.92
N THR A 212 34.53 -7.13 -69.87
CA THR A 212 35.52 -8.18 -69.66
C THR A 212 35.23 -8.86 -68.32
N TYR A 213 35.28 -10.20 -68.31
CA TYR A 213 35.08 -10.98 -67.09
C TYR A 213 36.42 -11.22 -66.40
N ASN A 214 36.52 -10.85 -65.12
CA ASN A 214 37.66 -11.20 -64.26
C ASN A 214 37.34 -12.51 -63.52
N LYS A 215 37.94 -13.61 -63.97
CA LYS A 215 37.73 -14.94 -63.39
C LYS A 215 38.29 -15.10 -61.98
N GLU A 216 39.33 -14.35 -61.61
CA GLU A 216 39.96 -14.45 -60.29
C GLU A 216 39.13 -13.78 -59.19
N LYS A 217 38.40 -12.71 -59.55
CA LYS A 217 37.56 -11.94 -58.62
C LYS A 217 36.07 -12.24 -58.75
N ASP A 218 35.68 -13.02 -59.75
CA ASP A 218 34.29 -13.29 -60.12
C ASP A 218 33.47 -12.01 -60.36
N LEU A 219 34.04 -11.07 -61.12
CA LEU A 219 33.45 -9.75 -61.37
C LEU A 219 33.53 -9.37 -62.86
N TRP A 220 32.52 -8.64 -63.33
CA TRP A 220 32.52 -7.99 -64.65
C TRP A 220 32.98 -6.54 -64.53
N TYR A 221 33.80 -6.08 -65.48
CA TYR A 221 34.23 -4.68 -65.56
C TYR A 221 34.13 -4.17 -67.00
N ILE A 222 33.97 -2.86 -67.15
CA ILE A 222 33.86 -2.17 -68.43
C ILE A 222 35.22 -1.53 -68.74
N THR A 223 35.80 -1.87 -69.88
CA THR A 223 37.06 -1.26 -70.36
C THR A 223 36.72 -0.15 -71.34
N GLU A 224 36.78 1.12 -70.91
CA GLU A 224 36.65 2.25 -71.82
C GLU A 224 37.93 2.41 -72.63
N ASN A 225 37.88 2.16 -73.94
CA ASN A 225 38.95 2.57 -74.84
C ASN A 225 38.92 4.11 -74.94
N GLN A 226 39.84 4.78 -74.25
CA GLN A 226 40.11 6.20 -74.48
C GLN A 226 40.74 6.35 -75.87
N LYS A 227 39.92 6.48 -76.91
CA LYS A 227 40.35 7.01 -78.20
C LYS A 227 39.48 8.22 -78.54
N GLU A 228 40.18 9.32 -78.87
CA GLU A 228 39.69 10.64 -79.30
C GLU A 228 39.30 11.63 -78.19
N LYS A 229 40.32 12.05 -77.43
CA LYS A 229 40.47 13.46 -76.99
C LYS A 229 41.93 13.90 -77.17
N GLN A 230 42.42 13.87 -78.40
CA GLN A 230 43.56 14.67 -78.85
C GLN A 230 43.29 15.07 -80.30
N GLU A 231 42.99 16.36 -80.46
CA GLU A 231 43.15 17.26 -81.62
C GLU A 231 42.81 16.76 -83.03
#